data_AF-A0A3E2D9E6-F1
#
_entry.id   AF-A0A3E2D9E6-F1
#
_cell.length_a   1.000
_cell.length_b   1.000
_cell.length_c   1.000
_cell.angle_alpha   90.00
_cell.angle_beta   90.00
_cell.angle_gamma   90.00
#
_symmetry.space_group_name_H-M   'P 1'
#
loop_
_entity.id
_entity.type
_entity.pdbx_description
1 polymer ?
#
loop_
_entity_poly.entity_id
_entity_poly.type
_entity_poly.pdbx_seq_one_letter_code
_entity_poly.pdbx_strand_id
1 'polypeptide(L)'
;ASDSAQFTPAFEPGSVFEKVSNGEFSARKEVVSAGGFTSEEAQKTDDFAEQFEMAKYQELLPFLAMNTNLYDDLYAWLSAQGNADVDQALAQNSGYSAYRNAIGL
;
A
#
# COMPACT_ATOMS: atom_id res chain seq x y z
N ALA A 1 33.80 27.35 28.42
CA ALA A 1 33.90 27.76 27.01
C ALA A 1 35.16 27.13 26.46
N SER A 2 35.16 26.18 25.52
CA SER A 2 34.11 25.68 24.64
C SER A 2 34.48 24.23 24.29
N ASP A 3 33.55 23.27 24.47
CA ASP A 3 33.75 21.87 24.09
C ASP A 3 33.35 21.70 22.62
N SER A 4 34.33 21.43 21.76
CA SER A 4 34.10 21.04 20.37
C SER A 4 33.96 19.52 20.31
N ALA A 5 32.71 19.03 20.32
CA ALA A 5 32.37 17.63 20.09
C ALA A 5 32.79 17.22 18.67
N GLN A 6 33.77 16.33 18.59
CA GLN A 6 34.26 15.69 17.36
C GLN A 6 33.20 14.72 16.84
N PHE A 7 32.55 15.07 15.73
CA PHE A 7 31.63 14.18 15.02
C PHE A 7 32.44 13.18 14.19
N THR A 8 32.50 11.92 14.62
CA THR A 8 33.02 10.80 13.82
C THR A 8 31.86 10.16 13.04
N PRO A 9 31.81 10.27 11.70
CA PRO A 9 30.81 9.55 10.91
C PRO A 9 31.19 8.05 10.84
N ALA A 10 30.27 7.18 11.24
CA ALA A 10 30.45 5.72 11.25
C ALA A 10 30.13 5.08 9.87
N PHE A 11 30.66 5.64 8.79
CA PHE A 11 30.48 5.08 7.45
C PHE A 11 31.84 4.66 6.87
N GLU A 12 32.10 3.36 6.88
CA GLU A 12 33.25 2.77 6.20
C GLU A 12 33.02 2.79 4.68
N PRO A 13 33.96 3.32 3.87
CA PRO A 13 33.77 3.55 2.43
C PRO A 13 33.86 2.27 1.58
N GLY A 14 33.66 1.08 2.17
CA GLY A 14 33.88 -0.21 1.52
C GLY A 14 32.63 -1.06 1.24
N SER A 15 31.43 -0.68 1.68
CA SER A 15 30.32 -1.65 1.78
C SER A 15 29.03 -1.27 1.03
N VAL A 16 29.14 -0.53 -0.08
CA VAL A 16 27.98 -0.27 -0.97
C VAL A 16 28.01 -1.14 -2.22
N PHE A 17 29.20 -1.50 -2.73
CA PHE A 17 29.33 -2.23 -4.00
C PHE A 17 29.12 -3.75 -3.89
N GLU A 18 29.40 -4.38 -2.75
CA GLU A 18 29.21 -5.84 -2.60
C GLU A 18 27.74 -6.25 -2.49
N LYS A 19 26.85 -5.37 -2.01
CA LYS A 19 25.41 -5.65 -1.91
C LYS A 19 24.66 -5.64 -3.25
N VAL A 20 25.32 -5.31 -4.35
CA VAL A 20 24.72 -5.35 -5.70
C VAL A 20 24.86 -6.73 -6.37
N SER A 21 25.73 -7.62 -5.86
CA SER A 21 26.14 -8.81 -6.61
C SER A 21 25.31 -10.09 -6.35
N ASN A 22 24.40 -10.10 -5.36
CA ASN A 22 23.75 -11.35 -4.94
C ASN A 22 22.34 -11.60 -5.48
N GLY A 23 21.78 -10.76 -6.34
CA GLY A 23 20.54 -11.10 -7.07
C GLY A 23 19.30 -11.38 -6.19
N GLU A 24 19.36 -11.17 -4.88
CA GLU A 24 18.22 -11.24 -3.96
C GLU A 24 17.39 -9.95 -4.00
N PHE A 25 16.95 -9.56 -5.20
CA PHE A 25 15.70 -8.81 -5.35
C PHE A 25 14.53 -9.79 -5.29
N SER A 26 14.47 -10.62 -4.24
CA SER A 26 13.18 -11.07 -3.76
C SER A 26 12.53 -9.80 -3.23
N ALA A 27 11.81 -9.10 -4.10
CA ALA A 27 11.08 -7.89 -3.79
C ALA A 27 10.31 -8.13 -2.49
N ARG A 28 10.88 -7.71 -1.37
CA ARG A 28 10.14 -7.63 -0.11
C ARG A 28 9.15 -6.53 -0.39
N LYS A 29 7.98 -6.91 -0.91
CA LYS A 29 6.78 -6.08 -0.94
C LYS A 29 6.71 -5.53 0.48
N GLU A 30 6.94 -4.24 0.64
CA GLU A 30 6.91 -3.62 1.95
C GLU A 30 5.49 -3.79 2.48
N VAL A 31 5.30 -4.72 3.42
CA VAL A 31 3.98 -5.02 3.98
C VAL A 31 3.63 -3.87 4.90
N VAL A 32 2.74 -2.99 4.42
CA VAL A 32 2.17 -1.91 5.22
C VAL A 32 1.20 -2.52 6.23
N SER A 33 1.24 -2.04 7.47
CA SER A 33 0.33 -2.46 8.55
C SER A 33 -0.31 -1.25 9.22
N ALA A 34 -1.62 -1.29 9.43
CA ALA A 34 -2.37 -0.26 10.15
C ALA A 34 -3.58 -0.88 10.85
N GLY A 35 -3.90 -0.43 12.06
CA GLY A 35 -5.12 -0.88 12.75
C GLY A 35 -5.17 -2.36 13.17
N GLY A 36 -4.04 -3.07 13.11
CA GLY A 36 -4.01 -4.52 13.29
C GLY A 36 -4.21 -5.32 11.99
N PHE A 37 -4.39 -4.63 10.87
CA PHE A 37 -4.49 -5.22 9.53
C PHE A 37 -3.24 -4.94 8.71
N THR A 38 -3.08 -5.69 7.63
CA THR A 38 -1.99 -5.58 6.67
C THR A 38 -2.50 -5.26 5.26
N SER A 39 -1.63 -4.67 4.46
CA SER A 39 -1.84 -4.45 3.03
C SER A 39 -2.20 -5.73 2.27
N GLU A 40 -1.69 -6.90 2.69
CA GLU A 40 -2.01 -8.17 2.06
C GLU A 40 -3.43 -8.65 2.38
N GLU A 41 -3.88 -8.47 3.63
CA GLU A 41 -5.25 -8.74 4.05
C GLU A 41 -6.21 -7.81 3.30
N ALA A 42 -5.91 -6.51 3.25
CA ALA A 42 -6.70 -5.53 2.50
C ALA A 42 -6.88 -5.89 1.02
N GLN A 43 -5.84 -6.44 0.37
CA GLN A 43 -5.88 -6.88 -1.03
C GLN A 43 -6.75 -8.12 -1.28
N LYS A 44 -7.04 -8.93 -0.25
CA LYS A 44 -7.61 -10.28 -0.42
C LYS A 44 -8.91 -10.52 0.33
N THR A 45 -9.17 -9.76 1.39
CA THR A 45 -10.34 -9.97 2.27
C THR A 45 -11.65 -9.85 1.49
N ASP A 46 -12.54 -10.81 1.71
CA ASP A 46 -13.92 -10.82 1.21
C ASP A 46 -14.93 -10.55 2.34
N ASP A 47 -14.45 -10.37 3.58
CA ASP A 47 -15.29 -10.05 4.73
C ASP A 47 -15.63 -8.55 4.74
N PHE A 48 -16.92 -8.23 4.65
CA PHE A 48 -17.39 -6.85 4.58
C PHE A 48 -17.12 -6.05 5.86
N ALA A 49 -17.11 -6.68 7.03
CA ALA A 49 -16.80 -6.00 8.29
C ALA A 49 -15.29 -5.67 8.35
N GLU A 50 -14.43 -6.58 7.91
CA GLU A 50 -12.99 -6.32 7.78
C GLU A 50 -12.71 -5.21 6.77
N GLN A 51 -13.34 -5.26 5.59
CA GLN A 51 -13.21 -4.20 4.57
C GLN A 51 -13.58 -2.82 5.13
N PHE A 52 -14.70 -2.74 5.88
CA PHE A 52 -15.13 -1.49 6.52
C PHE A 52 -14.14 -1.01 7.59
N GLU A 53 -13.63 -1.91 8.43
CA GLU A 53 -12.66 -1.54 9.46
C GLU A 53 -11.32 -1.11 8.85
N MET A 54 -10.85 -1.80 7.80
CA MET A 54 -9.64 -1.43 7.07
C MET A 54 -9.78 -0.06 6.38
N ALA A 55 -10.98 0.29 5.88
CA ALA A 55 -11.24 1.58 5.22
C ALA A 55 -11.06 2.81 6.13
N LYS A 56 -10.95 2.61 7.45
CA LYS A 56 -10.65 3.67 8.42
C LYS A 56 -9.17 4.08 8.43
N TYR A 57 -8.30 3.30 7.79
CA TYR A 57 -6.86 3.52 7.74
C TYR A 57 -6.42 3.95 6.34
N GLN A 58 -5.93 5.18 6.22
CA GLN A 58 -5.54 5.78 4.94
C GLN A 58 -4.45 4.97 4.23
N GLU A 59 -3.56 4.39 5.02
CA GLU A 59 -2.44 3.55 4.60
C GLU A 59 -2.90 2.25 3.91
N LEU A 60 -4.12 1.79 4.19
CA LEU A 60 -4.70 0.58 3.61
C LEU A 60 -5.54 0.86 2.36
N LEU A 61 -5.92 2.12 2.11
CA LEU A 61 -6.85 2.45 1.02
C LEU A 61 -6.34 2.06 -0.37
N PRO A 62 -5.08 2.32 -0.75
CA PRO A 62 -4.58 1.88 -2.06
C PRO A 62 -4.62 0.36 -2.19
N PHE A 63 -4.43 -0.37 -1.09
CA PHE A 63 -4.45 -1.83 -1.09
C PHE A 63 -5.86 -2.40 -1.13
N LEU A 64 -6.83 -1.77 -0.43
CA LEU A 64 -8.24 -2.06 -0.61
C LEU A 64 -8.67 -1.83 -2.06
N ALA A 65 -8.24 -0.73 -2.67
CA ALA A 65 -8.51 -0.44 -4.07
C ALA A 65 -7.96 -1.47 -5.07
N MET A 66 -6.98 -2.29 -4.67
CA MET A 66 -6.48 -3.42 -5.47
C MET A 66 -7.31 -4.70 -5.30
N ASN A 67 -8.19 -4.77 -4.30
CA ASN A 67 -8.99 -5.94 -3.99
C ASN A 67 -10.18 -6.06 -4.95
N THR A 68 -10.31 -7.19 -5.64
CA THR A 68 -11.39 -7.41 -6.62
C THR A 68 -12.73 -7.77 -5.98
N ASN A 69 -12.73 -8.06 -4.67
CA ASN A 69 -13.88 -8.58 -3.92
C ASN A 69 -14.50 -7.54 -2.98
N LEU A 70 -14.25 -6.24 -3.22
CA LEU A 70 -14.92 -5.19 -2.46
C LEU A 70 -16.41 -5.14 -2.79
N TYR A 71 -17.22 -4.74 -1.81
CA TYR A 71 -18.62 -4.42 -2.06
C TYR A 71 -18.77 -3.07 -2.80
N ASP A 72 -19.85 -2.93 -3.55
CA ASP A 72 -20.12 -1.82 -4.47
C ASP A 72 -19.97 -0.42 -3.85
N ASP A 73 -20.52 -0.20 -2.66
CA ASP A 73 -20.44 1.10 -1.99
C ASP A 73 -19.01 1.48 -1.60
N LEU A 74 -18.14 0.50 -1.33
CA LEU A 74 -16.73 0.76 -1.03
C LEU A 74 -15.96 1.14 -2.29
N TYR A 75 -16.26 0.52 -3.43
CA TYR A 75 -15.73 0.98 -4.72
C TYR A 75 -16.14 2.41 -5.04
N ALA A 76 -17.42 2.74 -4.84
CA ALA A 76 -17.93 4.10 -5.04
C ALA A 76 -17.17 5.10 -4.15
N TRP A 77 -17.08 4.79 -2.86
CA TRP A 77 -16.42 5.65 -1.88
C TRP A 77 -14.92 5.81 -2.13
N LEU A 78 -14.20 4.75 -2.50
CA LEU A 78 -12.77 4.82 -2.86
C LEU A 78 -12.55 5.75 -4.05
N SER A 79 -13.34 5.60 -5.11
CA SER A 79 -13.22 6.44 -6.32
C SER A 79 -13.62 7.91 -6.14
N ALA A 80 -14.41 8.21 -5.10
CA ALA A 80 -14.89 9.57 -4.84
C ALA A 80 -13.87 10.45 -4.08
N GLN A 81 -12.78 9.87 -3.57
CA GLN A 81 -11.81 10.59 -2.74
C GLN A 81 -10.84 11.47 -3.54
N GLY A 82 -10.62 11.18 -4.82
CA GLY A 82 -9.63 11.87 -5.65
C GLY A 82 -8.19 11.64 -5.16
N ASN A 83 -7.93 10.49 -4.54
CA ASN A 83 -6.60 10.10 -4.11
C ASN A 83 -5.90 9.38 -5.27
N ALA A 84 -4.78 9.94 -5.75
CA ALA A 84 -4.08 9.44 -6.93
C ALA A 84 -3.62 7.99 -6.81
N ASP A 85 -3.18 7.54 -5.63
CA ASP A 85 -2.72 6.17 -5.40
C ASP A 85 -3.90 5.18 -5.41
N VAL A 86 -5.02 5.59 -4.82
CA VAL A 86 -6.29 4.84 -4.83
C VAL A 86 -6.84 4.75 -6.25
N ASP A 87 -6.88 5.87 -6.97
CA ASP A 87 -7.40 5.94 -8.35
C ASP A 87 -6.54 5.08 -9.29
N GLN A 88 -5.21 5.11 -9.13
CA GLN A 88 -4.29 4.27 -9.91
C GLN A 88 -4.51 2.79 -9.61
N ALA A 89 -4.73 2.41 -8.34
CA ALA A 89 -5.03 1.04 -7.96
C ALA A 89 -6.37 0.56 -8.53
N LEU A 90 -7.42 1.38 -8.41
CA LEU A 90 -8.74 1.11 -8.97
C LEU A 90 -8.70 0.93 -10.49
N ALA A 91 -7.92 1.77 -11.21
CA ALA A 91 -7.78 1.68 -12.66
C ALA A 91 -7.22 0.34 -13.15
N GLN A 92 -6.49 -0.39 -12.30
CA GLN A 92 -5.93 -1.72 -12.61
C GLN A 92 -6.77 -2.87 -12.05
N ASN A 93 -7.85 -2.57 -11.31
CA ASN A 93 -8.68 -3.55 -10.64
C ASN A 93 -9.82 -4.02 -11.57
N SER A 94 -9.82 -5.32 -11.89
CA SER A 94 -10.86 -5.93 -12.72
C SER A 94 -12.24 -5.97 -12.05
N GLY A 95 -12.29 -6.09 -10.72
CA GLY A 95 -13.53 -6.01 -9.94
C GLY A 95 -14.15 -4.62 -10.02
N TYR A 96 -13.34 -3.57 -9.86
CA TYR A 96 -13.79 -2.19 -10.05
C TYR A 96 -14.28 -1.92 -11.48
N SER A 97 -13.57 -2.45 -12.48
CA SER A 97 -13.98 -2.36 -13.88
C SER A 97 -15.34 -3.03 -14.13
N ALA A 98 -15.57 -4.20 -13.53
CA ALA A 98 -16.86 -4.89 -13.61
C ALA A 98 -17.98 -4.11 -12.91
N TYR A 99 -17.71 -3.57 -11.72
CA TYR A 99 -18.62 -2.69 -10.99
C TYR A 99 -19.05 -1.49 -11.83
N ARG A 100 -18.10 -0.75 -12.44
CA ARG A 100 -18.40 0.40 -13.31
C ARG A 100 -19.32 0.03 -14.47
N ASN A 101 -19.03 -1.08 -15.15
CA ASN A 101 -19.87 -1.57 -16.24
C ASN A 101 -21.29 -1.92 -15.75
N ALA A 102 -21.43 -2.49 -14.56
CA ALA A 102 -22.73 -2.86 -13.99
C ALA A 102 -23.61 -1.64 -13.69
N ILE A 103 -23.01 -0.51 -13.31
CA ILE A 103 -23.71 0.75 -13.01
C ILE A 103 -23.77 1.72 -14.20
N GLY A 104 -23.19 1.37 -15.35
CA GLY A 104 -23.21 2.17 -16.58
C GLY A 104 -22.20 3.32 -16.64
N LEU A 105 -21.07 3.20 -15.94
CA LEU A 105 -19.95 4.16 -15.92
C LEU A 105 -18.73 3.72 -16.73
#